data_AF-A0A7U9R8B4-F1
#
_entry.id   AF-A0A7U9R8B4-F1
#
_cell.length_a   1.000
_cell.length_b   1.000
_cell.length_c   1.000
_cell.angle_alpha   90.00
_cell.angle_beta   90.00
_cell.angle_gamma   90.00
#
_symmetry.space_group_name_H-M   'P 1'
#
loop_
_entity.id
_entity.type
_entity.pdbx_description
1 polymer ?
#
loop_
_entity_poly.entity_id
_entity_poly.type
_entity_poly.pdbx_seq_one_letter_code
_entity_poly.pdbx_strand_id
1 'polypeptide(L)' 'MRILAESIKRLYVGEKLTKAQVAERVQKGSISAEEYAYITGEEYPDGEGA' A
#
# COMPACT_ATOMS: atom_id res chain seq x y z
N MET A 1 5.22 -15.14 0.20
CA MET A 1 5.37 -14.60 1.57
C MET A 1 5.09 -13.10 1.52
N ARG A 2 4.02 -12.60 2.16
CA ARG A 2 3.64 -11.17 2.16
C ARG A 2 3.91 -10.49 3.52
N ILE A 3 5.02 -10.84 4.18
CA ILE A 3 5.38 -10.34 5.52
C ILE A 3 5.47 -8.79 5.53
N LEU A 4 5.93 -8.21 4.42
CA LEU A 4 6.07 -6.78 4.24
C LEU A 4 4.70 -6.07 4.21
N ALA A 5 3.76 -6.54 3.39
CA ALA A 5 2.41 -5.99 3.32
C ALA A 5 1.64 -6.14 4.64
N GLU A 6 1.79 -7.26 5.35
CA GLU A 6 1.17 -7.42 6.68
C GLU A 6 1.75 -6.45 7.72
N SER A 7 3.05 -6.20 7.68
CA SER A 7 3.69 -5.22 8.55
C SER A 7 3.21 -3.80 8.24
N ILE A 8 3.13 -3.44 6.95
CA ILE A 8 2.61 -2.13 6.52
C ILE A 8 1.13 -1.98 6.89
N LYS A 9 0.33 -3.03 6.77
CA LYS A 9 -1.07 -3.04 7.21
C LYS A 9 -1.20 -2.73 8.69
N ARG A 10 -0.38 -3.36 9.54
CA ARG A 10 -0.35 -3.03 10.98
C ARG A 10 0.03 -1.57 11.24
N LEU A 11 0.97 -1.01 10.47
CA LEU A 11 1.35 0.40 10.59
C LEU A 11 0.25 1.34 10.10
N TYR A 12 -0.45 1.00 9.02
CA TYR A 12 -1.57 1.77 8.48
C TYR A 12 -2.77 1.76 9.44
N VAL A 13 -3.16 0.59 9.94
CA VAL A 13 -4.24 0.44 10.96
C VAL A 13 -3.88 1.16 12.26
N GLY A 14 -2.59 1.21 12.61
CA GLY A 14 -2.09 1.99 13.76
C GLY A 14 -1.93 3.48 13.50
N GLU A 15 -2.45 4.01 12.39
CA GLU A 15 -2.36 5.43 11.97
C GLU A 15 -0.92 5.97 11.86
N LYS A 16 0.09 5.09 11.83
CA LYS A 16 1.51 5.43 11.67
C LYS A 16 1.91 5.62 10.21
N LEU A 17 1.03 5.24 9.30
CA LEU A 17 1.27 5.28 7.86
C LEU A 17 0.03 5.84 7.18
N THR A 18 0.20 6.83 6.32
CA THR A 18 -0.92 7.38 5.56
C THR A 18 -1.12 6.63 4.24
N LYS A 19 -2.32 6.71 3.68
CA LYS A 19 -2.64 6.13 2.37
C LYS A 19 -1.68 6.58 1.27
N ALA A 20 -1.26 7.85 1.29
CA ALA A 20 -0.27 8.40 0.37
C ALA A 20 1.11 7.74 0.53
N GLN A 21 1.54 7.44 1.77
CA GLN A 21 2.79 6.73 2.02
C GLN A 21 2.73 5.26 1.64
N VAL A 22 1.56 4.61 1.69
CA VAL A 22 1.37 3.27 1.11
C VAL A 22 1.52 3.37 -0.42
N ALA A 23 0.92 4.39 -1.03
CA ALA A 23 0.96 4.61 -2.47
C ALA A 23 2.39 4.86 -2.99
N GLU A 24 3.19 5.65 -2.28
CA GLU A 24 4.60 5.87 -2.64
C GLU A 24 5.41 4.57 -2.62
N ARG A 25 5.07 3.63 -1.73
CA ARG A 25 5.73 2.32 -1.69
C ARG A 25 5.36 1.44 -2.88
N VAL A 26 4.15 1.60 -3.42
CA VAL A 26 3.75 0.98 -4.70
C VAL A 26 4.56 1.55 -5.84
N GLN A 27 4.68 2.88 -5.92
CA GLN A 27 5.48 3.55 -6.96
C GLN A 27 6.97 3.19 -6.88
N LYS A 28 7.50 3.00 -5.67
CA LYS A 28 8.87 2.51 -5.44
C LYS A 28 9.04 1.01 -5.74
N GLY A 29 7.97 0.27 -6.00
CA GLY A 29 8.00 -1.18 -6.20
C GLY A 29 8.29 -1.98 -4.94
N SER A 30 8.14 -1.38 -3.75
CA SER A 30 8.31 -2.06 -2.47
C SER A 30 7.12 -2.95 -2.11
N ILE A 31 5.95 -2.66 -2.68
CA ILE A 31 4.71 -3.45 -2.61
C ILE A 31 3.96 -3.33 -3.94
N SER A 32 3.06 -4.27 -4.22
CA SER A 32 2.24 -4.28 -5.44
C SER A 32 0.91 -3.53 -5.24
N ALA A 33 0.21 -3.18 -6.32
CA ALA A 33 -1.14 -2.59 -6.25
C ALA A 33 -2.15 -3.49 -5.51
N GLU A 34 -2.03 -4.81 -5.66
CA GLU A 34 -2.81 -5.80 -4.88
C GLU A 34 -2.53 -5.72 -3.38
N GLU A 35 -1.28 -5.46 -2.99
CA GLU A 35 -0.89 -5.32 -1.60
C GLU A 35 -1.36 -3.99 -1.02
N TYR A 36 -1.36 -2.93 -1.83
CA TYR A 36 -1.99 -1.66 -1.46
C TYR A 36 -3.46 -1.86 -1.12
N ALA A 37 -4.23 -2.51 -2.00
CA ALA A 37 -5.64 -2.77 -1.76
C ALA A 37 -5.87 -3.63 -0.51
N TYR A 38 -4.98 -4.60 -0.25
CA TYR A 38 -5.01 -5.39 0.97
C TYR A 38 -4.72 -4.59 2.25
N ILE A 39 -3.87 -3.55 2.16
CA ILE A 39 -3.46 -2.69 3.28
C ILE A 39 -4.54 -1.63 3.56
N THR A 40 -4.96 -0.90 2.53
CA THR A 40 -5.84 0.27 2.64
C THR A 40 -7.32 -0.11 2.63
N GLY A 41 -7.66 -1.28 2.07
CA GLY A 41 -9.04 -1.68 1.80
C GLY A 41 -9.64 -0.99 0.56
N GLU A 42 -8.84 -0.19 -0.16
CA GLU A 42 -9.26 0.54 -1.35
C GLU A 42 -8.37 0.16 -2.52
N GLU A 43 -8.95 0.06 -3.70
CA GLU A 43 -8.19 -0.18 -4.93
C GLU A 43 -7.12 0.91 -5.07
N TYR A 44 -5.91 0.50 -5.47
CA TYR A 44 -4.86 1.47 -5.75
C TYR A 44 -5.39 2.39 -6.84
N PRO A 45 -5.38 3.72 -6.64
CA PRO A 45 -5.66 4.66 -7.72
C PRO A 45 -4.44 4.59 -8.64
N ASP A 46 -4.37 3.52 -9.41
CA ASP A 46 -3.49 3.36 -10.54
C ASP A 46 -3.95 4.45 -11.49
N GLY A 47 -3.23 5.57 -11.46
CA GLY A 47 -3.46 6.64 -12.40
C GLY A 47 -3.28 6.02 -13.78
N GLU A 48 -4.38 5.83 -14.49
CA GLU A 48 -4.39 5.69 -15.93
C GLU A 48 -3.55 6.85 -16.48
N GLY A 49 -2.30 6.53 -16.81
CA GLY A 49 -1.20 7.47 -16.94
C GLY A 49 -0.08 6.77 -17.67
N ALA A 50 -0.31 6.66 -18.98
CA ALA A 50 0.57 6.16 -20.03
C ALA A 50 2.05 6.57 -19.90
#